data_AF-A0A7K1DI69-F1
#
_entry.id   AF-A0A7K1DI69-F1
#
_cell.length_a   1.000
_cell.length_b   1.000
_cell.length_c   1.000
_cell.angle_alpha   90.00
_cell.angle_beta   90.00
_cell.angle_gamma   90.00
#
_symmetry.space_group_name_H-M   'P 1'
#
loop_
_entity.id
_entity.type
_entity.pdbx_description
1 polymer ?
#
loop_
_entity_poly.entity_id
_entity_poly.type
_entity_poly.pdbx_seq_one_letter_code
_entity_poly.pdbx_strand_id
1 'polypeptide(L)'
;MALAPALRNGIGANCLIKTDDLDILINFKTGMVEKFETQEFGFRFTIPRDLLETIVGQRAVDWSNSFFLSCRFSAWRSGEFNEYLYNFFKSLSVERIQRTEAEAASRLKVNSDLSEEIQLGEYVMQRKCPHREADLSVFGEINGQELTCSLHGWRFDLNDGHCLNAENRPLRVRRRTS
;
A
#
# COMPACT_ATOMS: atom_id res chain seq x y z
N MET A 1 3.52 0.43 17.58
CA MET A 1 3.58 1.06 16.25
C MET A 1 4.09 2.52 16.27
N ALA A 2 4.64 3.00 17.40
CA ALA A 2 5.17 4.36 17.51
C ALA A 2 6.33 4.67 16.53
N LEU A 3 7.11 3.64 16.16
CA LEU A 3 8.23 3.74 15.21
C LEU A 3 7.81 3.88 13.74
N ALA A 4 6.52 3.91 13.42
CA ALA A 4 6.03 3.80 12.05
C ALA A 4 4.98 4.88 11.66
N PRO A 5 5.17 6.17 11.97
CA PRO A 5 4.16 7.20 11.69
C PRO A 5 3.83 7.38 10.20
N ALA A 6 4.82 7.42 9.31
CA ALA A 6 4.59 7.58 7.87
C ALA A 6 3.94 6.33 7.27
N LEU A 7 4.38 5.14 7.70
CA LEU A 7 3.78 3.88 7.28
C LEU A 7 2.29 3.82 7.67
N ARG A 8 1.96 4.18 8.91
CA ARG A 8 0.57 4.26 9.38
C ARG A 8 -0.26 5.23 8.56
N ASN A 9 0.31 6.40 8.24
CA ASN A 9 -0.35 7.39 7.40
C ASN A 9 -0.63 6.83 5.99
N GLY A 10 0.33 6.10 5.40
CA GLY A 10 0.14 5.43 4.11
C GLY A 10 -0.92 4.31 4.13
N ILE A 11 -1.12 3.64 5.28
CA ILE A 11 -2.19 2.64 5.42
C ILE A 11 -3.58 3.31 5.33
N GLY A 12 -3.75 4.47 5.98
CA GLY A 12 -4.93 5.32 5.79
C GLY A 12 -6.27 4.82 6.37
N ALA A 13 -6.34 3.57 6.86
CA ALA A 13 -7.53 3.00 7.50
C ALA A 13 -7.16 1.97 8.56
N ASN A 14 -8.07 1.65 9.49
CA ASN A 14 -7.83 0.61 10.49
C ASN A 14 -7.96 -0.80 9.89
N CYS A 15 -7.35 -1.78 10.56
CA CYS A 15 -7.43 -3.18 10.20
C CYS A 15 -8.07 -4.00 11.32
N LEU A 16 -9.16 -4.69 11.00
CA LEU A 16 -9.84 -5.62 11.88
C LEU A 16 -9.24 -7.02 11.74
N ILE A 17 -8.78 -7.61 12.83
CA ILE A 17 -8.46 -9.02 12.94
C ILE A 17 -9.64 -9.71 13.64
N LYS A 18 -10.43 -10.45 12.86
CA LYS A 18 -11.49 -11.31 13.39
C LYS A 18 -10.92 -12.69 13.68
N THR A 19 -11.17 -13.19 14.87
CA THR A 19 -11.01 -14.61 15.19
C THR A 19 -12.30 -15.13 15.82
N ASP A 20 -12.30 -16.36 16.34
CA ASP A 20 -13.51 -17.10 16.71
C ASP A 20 -14.46 -16.30 17.63
N ASP A 21 -14.02 -15.99 18.84
CA ASP A 21 -14.78 -15.29 19.89
C ASP A 21 -14.13 -13.95 20.30
N LEU A 22 -13.17 -13.46 19.51
CA LEU A 22 -12.46 -12.22 19.75
C LEU A 22 -12.23 -11.45 18.44
N ASP A 23 -12.65 -10.19 18.44
CA ASP A 23 -12.36 -9.24 17.37
C ASP A 23 -11.38 -8.18 17.90
N ILE A 24 -10.29 -7.96 17.16
CA ILE A 24 -9.18 -7.06 17.54
C ILE A 24 -9.02 -6.00 16.46
N LEU A 25 -9.00 -4.74 16.84
CA LEU A 25 -8.71 -3.64 15.94
C LEU A 25 -7.24 -3.21 16.06
N ILE A 26 -6.54 -3.20 14.93
CA ILE A 26 -5.28 -2.49 14.78
C ILE A 26 -5.62 -1.08 14.32
N ASN A 27 -5.57 -0.14 15.27
CA ASN A 27 -5.87 1.26 15.03
C ASN A 27 -4.61 1.98 14.53
N PHE A 28 -4.47 2.08 13.21
CA PHE A 28 -3.30 2.73 12.62
C PHE A 28 -3.30 4.25 12.81
N LYS A 29 -4.48 4.87 13.02
CA LYS A 29 -4.57 6.30 13.33
C LYS A 29 -3.90 6.62 14.66
N THR A 30 -4.26 5.89 15.72
CA THR A 30 -3.69 6.08 17.07
C THR A 30 -2.40 5.31 17.31
N GLY A 31 -2.13 4.29 16.51
CA GLY A 31 -0.99 3.39 16.69
C GLY A 31 -1.18 2.38 17.83
N MET A 32 -2.42 2.04 18.15
CA MET A 32 -2.80 1.13 19.24
C MET A 32 -3.42 -0.17 18.71
N VAL A 33 -3.39 -1.22 19.53
CA VAL A 33 -4.16 -2.44 19.35
C VAL A 33 -5.23 -2.46 20.43
N GLU A 34 -6.49 -2.57 20.03
CA GLU A 34 -7.64 -2.44 20.93
C GLU A 34 -8.68 -3.50 20.62
N LYS A 35 -9.60 -3.74 21.56
CA LYS A 35 -10.76 -4.61 21.31
C LYS A 35 -11.66 -3.93 20.28
N PHE A 36 -12.12 -4.70 19.31
CA PHE A 36 -13.12 -4.21 18.37
C PHE A 36 -14.52 -4.24 18.99
N GLU A 37 -15.26 -3.16 18.79
CA GLU A 37 -16.68 -3.05 19.15
C GLU A 37 -17.49 -2.55 17.96
N THR A 38 -17.23 -1.31 17.52
CA THR A 38 -17.98 -0.63 16.46
C THR A 38 -17.13 0.32 15.61
N GLN A 39 -15.81 0.36 15.85
CA GLN A 39 -14.90 1.28 15.17
C GLN A 39 -14.88 1.04 13.65
N GLU A 40 -14.64 2.08 12.86
CA GLU A 40 -14.48 1.93 11.41
C GLU A 40 -13.16 1.23 11.05
N PHE A 41 -13.20 0.42 9.98
CA PHE A 41 -12.04 -0.26 9.40
C PHE A 41 -12.15 -0.32 7.88
N GLY A 42 -11.00 -0.25 7.20
CA GLY A 42 -10.91 -0.42 5.74
C GLY A 42 -10.37 -1.79 5.33
N PHE A 43 -9.83 -2.55 6.29
CA PHE A 43 -9.24 -3.86 6.07
C PHE A 43 -9.73 -4.85 7.12
N ARG A 44 -9.90 -6.11 6.71
CA ARG A 44 -10.23 -7.20 7.62
C ARG A 44 -9.46 -8.45 7.24
N PHE A 45 -8.90 -9.11 8.25
CA PHE A 45 -8.45 -10.50 8.18
C PHE A 45 -9.33 -11.34 9.10
N THR A 46 -9.79 -12.49 8.62
CA THR A 46 -10.43 -13.51 9.45
C THR A 46 -9.48 -14.70 9.55
N ILE A 47 -9.01 -14.96 10.76
CA ILE A 47 -7.91 -15.88 11.07
C ILE A 47 -8.39 -16.87 12.15
N PRO A 48 -8.26 -18.20 11.93
CA PRO A 48 -8.50 -19.19 12.97
C PRO A 48 -7.69 -18.90 14.25
N ARG A 49 -8.31 -19.05 15.43
CA ARG A 49 -7.70 -18.64 16.71
C ARG A 49 -6.37 -19.33 16.98
N ASP A 50 -6.33 -20.64 16.79
CA ASP A 50 -5.14 -21.48 16.96
C ASP A 50 -3.96 -20.95 16.11
N LEU A 51 -4.23 -20.55 14.88
CA LEU A 51 -3.25 -20.01 13.97
C LEU A 51 -2.79 -18.61 14.39
N LEU A 52 -3.72 -17.72 14.77
CA LEU A 52 -3.39 -16.38 15.26
C LEU A 52 -2.54 -16.46 16.54
N GLU A 53 -2.92 -17.29 17.50
CA GLU A 53 -2.18 -17.51 18.75
C GLU A 53 -0.79 -18.10 18.47
N THR A 54 -0.68 -19.03 17.51
CA THR A 54 0.61 -19.60 17.11
C THR A 54 1.56 -18.53 16.56
N ILE A 55 1.12 -17.71 15.60
CA ILE A 55 1.99 -16.71 14.96
C ILE A 55 2.38 -15.58 15.94
N VAL A 56 1.47 -15.19 16.83
CA VAL A 56 1.74 -14.19 17.87
C VAL A 56 2.67 -14.77 18.94
N GLY A 57 2.42 -16.01 19.38
CA GLY A 57 3.24 -16.71 20.38
C GLY A 57 4.68 -16.93 19.92
N GLN A 58 4.87 -17.23 18.62
CA GLN A 58 6.20 -17.31 17.99
C GLN A 58 6.88 -15.95 17.80
N ARG A 59 6.18 -14.85 18.06
CA ARG A 59 6.63 -13.48 17.76
C ARG A 59 7.07 -13.36 16.30
N ALA A 60 6.31 -13.95 15.38
CA ALA A 60 6.66 -13.98 13.97
C ALA A 60 6.79 -12.55 13.42
N VAL A 61 7.98 -12.21 12.94
CA VAL A 61 8.32 -10.84 12.51
C VAL A 61 8.01 -10.55 11.04
N ASP A 62 7.64 -11.58 10.28
CA ASP A 62 7.36 -11.51 8.85
C ASP A 62 6.17 -12.43 8.53
N TRP A 63 4.96 -11.86 8.55
CA TRP A 63 3.75 -12.62 8.29
C TRP A 63 3.62 -13.04 6.83
N SER A 64 4.31 -12.36 5.90
CA SER A 64 4.30 -12.80 4.50
C SER A 64 4.84 -14.22 4.38
N ASN A 65 5.98 -14.48 5.02
CA ASN A 65 6.62 -15.80 5.01
C ASN A 65 5.97 -16.79 5.99
N SER A 66 5.70 -16.36 7.22
CA SER A 66 5.25 -17.27 8.29
C SER A 66 3.77 -17.62 8.26
N PHE A 67 2.95 -16.84 7.55
CA PHE A 67 1.50 -16.96 7.65
C PHE A 67 0.76 -16.80 6.32
N PHE A 68 0.93 -15.67 5.61
CA PHE A 68 0.10 -15.34 4.45
C PHE A 68 0.22 -16.34 3.31
N LEU A 69 1.40 -16.92 3.08
CA LEU A 69 1.59 -17.97 2.05
C LEU A 69 0.86 -19.28 2.37
N SER A 70 0.36 -19.47 3.60
CA SER A 70 -0.44 -20.65 3.91
C SER A 70 -1.87 -20.57 3.37
N CYS A 71 -2.35 -19.38 3.01
CA CYS A 71 -3.74 -19.15 2.56
C CYS A 71 -4.82 -19.68 3.53
N ARG A 72 -4.49 -19.88 4.82
CA ARG A 72 -5.42 -20.38 5.86
C ARG A 72 -6.20 -19.26 6.55
N PHE A 73 -6.52 -18.21 5.80
CA PHE A 73 -7.26 -17.04 6.29
C PHE A 73 -8.09 -16.47 5.15
N SER A 74 -9.07 -15.63 5.48
CA SER A 74 -9.74 -14.79 4.48
C SER A 74 -9.45 -13.32 4.74
N ALA A 75 -9.43 -12.52 3.67
CA ALA A 75 -9.19 -11.09 3.74
C ALA A 75 -10.28 -10.31 2.98
N TRP A 76 -10.57 -9.11 3.46
CA TRP A 76 -11.47 -8.15 2.82
C TRP A 76 -10.85 -6.75 2.89
N ARG A 77 -11.08 -5.94 1.85
CA ARG A 77 -10.67 -4.54 1.76
C ARG A 77 -11.81 -3.70 1.18
N SER A 78 -11.97 -2.48 1.68
CA SER A 78 -12.98 -1.53 1.17
C SER A 78 -12.56 -0.87 -0.14
N GLY A 79 -11.26 -0.73 -0.38
CA GLY A 79 -10.70 -0.05 -1.54
C GLY A 79 -9.55 -0.84 -2.16
N GLU A 80 -8.63 -0.13 -2.82
CA GLU A 80 -7.59 -0.75 -3.64
C GLU A 80 -6.47 -1.48 -2.86
N PHE A 81 -5.55 -2.15 -3.56
CA PHE A 81 -4.39 -2.77 -2.91
C PHE A 81 -3.58 -1.73 -2.13
N ASN A 82 -3.38 -1.97 -0.83
CA ASN A 82 -2.59 -1.10 0.02
C ASN A 82 -1.24 -1.75 0.37
N GLU A 83 -0.18 -1.30 -0.30
CA GLU A 83 1.17 -1.83 -0.08
C GLU A 83 1.72 -1.53 1.33
N TYR A 84 1.29 -0.44 1.95
CA TYR A 84 1.74 -0.05 3.29
C TYR A 84 1.23 -1.05 4.35
N LEU A 85 -0.01 -1.52 4.20
CA LEU A 85 -0.58 -2.54 5.08
C LEU A 85 0.18 -3.85 4.94
N TYR A 86 0.45 -4.28 3.71
CA TYR A 86 1.23 -5.49 3.45
C TYR A 86 2.65 -5.38 4.03
N ASN A 87 3.32 -4.25 3.80
CA ASN A 87 4.66 -4.01 4.31
C ASN A 87 4.70 -3.96 5.85
N PHE A 88 3.65 -3.45 6.50
CA PHE A 88 3.53 -3.50 7.96
C PHE A 88 3.57 -4.93 8.49
N PHE A 89 2.71 -5.82 7.98
CA PHE A 89 2.66 -7.22 8.43
C PHE A 89 3.92 -8.03 8.05
N LYS A 90 4.65 -7.62 7.01
CA LYS A 90 5.95 -8.21 6.63
C LYS A 90 7.13 -7.75 7.53
N SER A 91 6.94 -6.67 8.30
CA SER A 91 8.02 -5.94 8.97
C SER A 91 7.73 -5.67 10.46
N LEU A 92 7.47 -6.72 11.24
CA LEU A 92 7.08 -6.59 12.65
C LEU A 92 8.27 -6.61 13.65
N SER A 93 9.52 -6.62 13.17
CA SER A 93 10.72 -6.36 14.01
C SER A 93 11.09 -4.88 14.03
N VAL A 94 11.88 -4.45 15.03
CA VAL A 94 12.35 -3.06 15.16
C VAL A 94 13.15 -2.62 13.93
N GLU A 95 14.10 -3.44 13.49
CA GLU A 95 14.97 -3.12 12.35
C GLU A 95 14.18 -3.07 11.05
N ARG A 96 13.24 -4.01 10.86
CA ARG A 96 12.41 -4.08 9.66
C ARG A 96 11.43 -2.91 9.59
N ILE A 97 10.77 -2.59 10.71
CA ILE A 97 9.79 -1.49 10.73
C ILE A 97 10.47 -0.14 10.52
N GLN A 98 11.68 0.07 11.04
CA GLN A 98 12.44 1.31 10.81
C GLN A 98 12.80 1.50 9.34
N ARG A 99 13.24 0.44 8.65
CA ARG A 99 13.50 0.49 7.21
C ARG A 99 12.22 0.76 6.42
N THR A 100 11.16 0.04 6.71
CA THR A 100 9.86 0.22 6.04
C THR A 100 9.27 1.61 6.30
N GLU A 101 9.45 2.17 7.49
CA GLU A 101 9.08 3.54 7.82
C GLU A 101 9.87 4.56 7.00
N ALA A 102 11.20 4.40 6.89
CA ALA A 102 12.04 5.29 6.09
C ALA A 102 11.64 5.27 4.61
N GLU A 103 11.32 4.09 4.06
CA GLU A 103 10.78 3.94 2.71
C GLU A 103 9.42 4.61 2.56
N ALA A 104 8.51 4.44 3.52
CA ALA A 104 7.19 5.06 3.49
C ALA A 104 7.28 6.60 3.57
N ALA A 105 8.12 7.12 4.47
CA ALA A 105 8.38 8.55 4.61
C ALA A 105 9.01 9.14 3.34
N SER A 106 9.95 8.43 2.73
CA SER A 106 10.54 8.82 1.45
C SER A 106 9.46 8.88 0.37
N ARG A 107 8.64 7.84 0.19
CA ARG A 107 7.59 7.82 -0.85
C ARG A 107 6.54 8.89 -0.67
N LEU A 108 6.08 9.13 0.56
CA LEU A 108 5.16 10.21 0.85
C LEU A 108 5.76 11.60 0.56
N LYS A 109 7.09 11.75 0.67
CA LYS A 109 7.83 12.95 0.24
C LYS A 109 8.09 13.00 -1.26
N VAL A 110 8.38 11.89 -1.93
CA VAL A 110 8.64 11.83 -3.39
C VAL A 110 7.40 12.19 -4.21
N ASN A 111 6.19 11.97 -3.67
CA ASN A 111 4.99 12.57 -4.25
C ASN A 111 5.05 14.11 -4.36
N SER A 112 6.00 14.78 -3.68
CA SER A 112 6.24 16.22 -3.81
C SER A 112 7.37 16.61 -4.79
N ASP A 113 8.30 15.71 -5.15
CA ASP A 113 9.47 16.02 -5.99
C ASP A 113 9.54 15.09 -7.23
N LEU A 114 8.95 15.54 -8.35
CA LEU A 114 8.95 14.84 -9.64
C LEU A 114 9.48 15.81 -10.71
N SER A 115 10.73 16.23 -10.57
CA SER A 115 11.34 17.27 -11.41
C SER A 115 11.83 16.78 -12.79
N GLU A 116 11.76 15.48 -13.09
CA GLU A 116 12.03 14.97 -14.45
C GLU A 116 10.72 14.63 -15.17
N GLU A 117 10.32 15.45 -16.13
CA GLU A 117 9.28 15.13 -17.12
C GLU A 117 9.89 14.32 -18.28
N ILE A 118 9.12 13.37 -18.81
CA ILE A 118 9.40 12.63 -20.04
C ILE A 118 8.27 12.87 -21.05
N GLN A 119 8.58 12.69 -22.32
CA GLN A 119 7.58 12.63 -23.38
C GLN A 119 7.30 11.17 -23.76
N LEU A 120 6.02 10.79 -23.80
CA LEU A 120 5.57 9.50 -24.29
C LEU A 120 4.35 9.72 -25.19
N GLY A 121 4.53 9.50 -26.49
CA GLY A 121 3.52 9.87 -27.50
C GLY A 121 3.19 11.37 -27.50
N GLU A 122 1.90 11.69 -27.43
CA GLU A 122 1.37 13.07 -27.38
C GLU A 122 1.29 13.63 -25.95
N TYR A 123 1.86 12.93 -24.97
CA TYR A 123 1.77 13.29 -23.55
C TYR A 123 3.14 13.63 -22.98
N VAL A 124 3.14 14.61 -22.06
CA VAL A 124 4.26 14.91 -21.18
C VAL A 124 3.85 14.52 -19.77
N MET A 125 4.68 13.74 -19.09
CA MET A 125 4.37 13.18 -17.77
C MET A 125 5.62 13.07 -16.90
N GLN A 126 5.46 12.93 -15.59
CA GLN A 126 6.57 12.58 -14.70
C GLN A 126 7.27 11.28 -15.14
N ARG A 127 8.60 11.23 -15.06
CA ARG A 127 9.39 10.03 -15.42
C ARG A 127 9.08 8.82 -14.56
N LYS A 128 8.94 9.05 -13.25
CA LYS A 128 8.79 7.98 -12.26
C LYS A 128 7.31 7.66 -12.04
N CYS A 129 6.95 6.39 -12.16
CA CYS A 129 5.62 5.92 -11.82
C CYS A 129 5.31 6.21 -10.33
N PRO A 130 4.18 6.85 -9.98
CA PRO A 130 3.86 7.21 -8.59
C PRO A 130 3.64 5.99 -7.67
N HIS A 131 3.58 4.78 -8.22
CA HIS A 131 3.56 3.52 -7.45
C HIS A 131 4.89 3.23 -6.75
N ARG A 132 5.93 2.91 -7.54
CA ARG A 132 7.24 2.42 -7.06
C ARG A 132 8.39 2.93 -7.91
N GLU A 133 8.23 4.15 -8.44
CA GLU A 133 9.27 4.87 -9.17
C GLU A 133 9.84 4.11 -10.38
N ALA A 134 9.04 3.19 -10.94
CA ALA A 134 9.38 2.55 -12.21
C ALA A 134 9.58 3.65 -13.26
N ASP A 135 10.65 3.55 -14.04
CA ASP A 135 10.93 4.50 -15.10
C ASP A 135 9.92 4.33 -16.24
N LEU A 136 8.98 5.26 -16.36
CA LEU A 136 7.92 5.23 -17.38
C LEU A 136 8.47 5.46 -18.79
N SER A 137 9.71 5.95 -18.96
CA SER A 137 10.34 5.96 -20.28
C SER A 137 10.74 4.55 -20.75
N VAL A 138 10.81 3.59 -19.82
CA VAL A 138 11.17 2.20 -20.07
C VAL A 138 9.94 1.29 -19.99
N PHE A 139 9.08 1.51 -18.99
CA PHE A 139 7.96 0.64 -18.65
C PHE A 139 6.58 1.25 -18.93
N GLY A 140 6.51 2.48 -19.46
CA GLY A 140 5.25 3.14 -19.80
C GLY A 140 4.73 2.70 -21.16
N GLU A 141 3.50 2.21 -21.21
CA GLU A 141 2.81 1.79 -22.42
C GLU A 141 1.48 2.52 -22.55
N ILE A 142 1.26 3.20 -23.67
CA ILE A 142 0.02 3.96 -23.92
C ILE A 142 -0.91 3.15 -24.81
N ASN A 143 -2.14 2.92 -24.35
CA ASN A 143 -3.23 2.30 -25.10
C ASN A 143 -4.46 3.22 -25.07
N GLY A 144 -4.67 3.98 -26.16
CA GLY A 144 -5.74 4.97 -26.23
C GLY A 144 -5.53 6.11 -25.22
N GLN A 145 -6.38 6.16 -24.19
CA GLN A 145 -6.35 7.19 -23.13
C GLN A 145 -5.81 6.62 -21.81
N GLU A 146 -5.27 5.41 -21.80
CA GLU A 146 -4.70 4.77 -20.61
C GLU A 146 -3.18 4.62 -20.75
N LEU A 147 -2.43 4.97 -19.70
CA LEU A 147 -1.05 4.56 -19.52
C LEU A 147 -1.00 3.34 -18.59
N THR A 148 -0.34 2.28 -19.01
CA THR A 148 0.03 1.15 -18.16
C THR A 148 1.53 1.20 -17.86
N CYS A 149 1.89 1.07 -16.58
CA CYS A 149 3.25 0.77 -16.14
C CYS A 149 3.45 -0.75 -16.13
N SER A 150 4.10 -1.29 -17.17
CA SER A 150 4.22 -2.73 -17.39
C SER A 150 5.02 -3.47 -16.32
N LEU A 151 5.83 -2.78 -15.51
CA LEU A 151 6.58 -3.40 -14.41
C LEU A 151 5.67 -3.89 -13.27
N HIS A 152 4.59 -3.17 -12.98
CA HIS A 152 3.72 -3.48 -11.83
C HIS A 152 2.23 -3.48 -12.17
N GLY A 153 1.86 -3.29 -13.43
CA GLY A 153 0.47 -3.27 -13.91
C GLY A 153 -0.35 -2.08 -13.43
N TRP A 154 0.30 -0.98 -13.02
CA TRP A 154 -0.41 0.23 -12.58
C TRP A 154 -0.95 1.00 -13.78
N ARG A 155 -2.20 1.45 -13.69
CA ARG A 155 -2.90 2.06 -14.82
C ARG A 155 -3.37 3.46 -14.47
N PHE A 156 -3.24 4.39 -15.42
CA PHE A 156 -3.56 5.80 -15.24
C PHE A 156 -4.35 6.31 -16.43
N ASP A 157 -5.41 7.08 -16.16
CA ASP A 157 -6.09 7.85 -17.21
C ASP A 157 -5.21 9.03 -17.62
N LEU A 158 -5.00 9.20 -18.91
CA LEU A 158 -4.15 10.24 -19.49
C LEU A 158 -4.85 11.60 -19.62
N ASN A 159 -6.15 11.70 -19.34
CA ASN A 159 -6.90 12.95 -19.37
C ASN A 159 -6.62 13.81 -18.13
N ASP A 160 -6.55 13.20 -16.96
CA ASP A 160 -6.40 13.88 -15.67
C ASP A 160 -5.35 13.24 -14.75
N GLY A 161 -4.76 12.10 -15.15
CA GLY A 161 -3.75 11.40 -14.38
C GLY A 161 -4.28 10.51 -13.27
N HIS A 162 -5.60 10.34 -13.12
CA HIS A 162 -6.13 9.51 -12.04
C HIS A 162 -5.68 8.06 -12.18
N CYS A 163 -5.35 7.41 -11.06
CA CYS A 163 -4.98 6.01 -11.08
C CYS A 163 -6.26 5.15 -11.11
N LEU A 164 -6.30 4.20 -12.06
CA LEU A 164 -7.47 3.37 -12.35
C LEU A 164 -7.56 2.11 -11.48
N ASN A 165 -6.48 1.78 -10.77
CA ASN A 165 -6.41 0.59 -9.92
C ASN A 165 -5.81 0.85 -8.53
N ALA A 166 -5.70 2.12 -8.12
CA ALA A 166 -5.36 2.53 -6.76
C ALA A 166 -5.84 3.95 -6.44
N GLU A 167 -6.11 4.22 -5.17
CA GLU A 167 -6.45 5.57 -4.70
C GLU A 167 -5.19 6.39 -4.34
N ASN A 168 -5.29 7.73 -4.41
CA ASN A 168 -4.32 8.70 -3.91
C ASN A 168 -2.90 8.65 -4.51
N ARG A 169 -2.74 8.22 -5.76
CA ARG A 169 -1.45 8.21 -6.48
C ARG A 169 -1.59 8.67 -7.93
N PRO A 170 -2.03 9.92 -8.17
CA PRO A 170 -2.21 10.41 -9.52
C PRO A 170 -0.86 10.51 -10.24
N LEU A 171 -0.88 10.21 -11.54
CA LEU A 171 0.19 10.52 -12.46
C LEU A 171 0.08 11.99 -12.85
N ARG A 172 1.15 12.78 -12.68
CA ARG A 172 1.23 14.09 -13.32
C ARG A 172 1.42 13.88 -14.82
N VAL A 173 0.40 14.20 -15.59
CA VAL A 173 0.37 14.07 -17.04
C VAL A 173 -0.42 15.21 -17.67
N ARG A 174 0.02 15.63 -18.85
CA ARG A 174 -0.66 16.62 -19.69
C ARG A 174 -0.46 16.26 -21.16
N ARG A 175 -1.40 16.67 -22.02
CA ARG A 175 -1.13 16.67 -23.46
C ARG A 175 -0.05 17.68 -23.79
N ARG A 176 0.78 17.35 -24.76
CA ARG A 176 1.72 18.28 -25.36
C ARG A 176 0.92 19.38 -26.05
N THR A 177 1.10 20.62 -25.61
CA THR A 177 0.71 21.80 -26.40
C THR A 177 1.73 21.96 -27.51
N SER A 178 1.26 22.11 -28.75
CA SER A 178 2.08 22.40 -29.93
C SER A 178 2.91 23.66 -29.76
#